data_AF-A0A1V5AQ25-F1
#
_entry.id   AF-A0A1V5AQ25-F1
#
_cell.length_a   1.000
_cell.length_b   1.000
_cell.length_c   1.000
_cell.angle_alpha   90.00
_cell.angle_beta   90.00
_cell.angle_gamma   90.00
#
_symmetry.space_group_name_H-M   'P 1'
#
loop_
_entity.id
_entity.type
_entity.pdbx_description
1 polymer ?
#
loop_
_entity_poly.entity_id
_entity_poly.type
_entity_poly.pdbx_seq_one_letter_code
_entity_poly.pdbx_strand_id
1 'polypeptide(L)' 'MNGNILELIETIEDPDVITKGVGDELRCIRFFARTHLGPKHLMVAYKELTTNDGFIITAYKTSRVRRLMSREIIWTKQR' A
#
# COMPACT_ATOMS: atom_id res chain seq x y z
N MET A 1 19.68 0.47 -8.92
CA MET A 1 18.48 1.34 -8.70
C MET A 1 17.38 0.45 -8.16
N ASN A 2 17.12 0.48 -6.84
CA ASN A 2 16.12 -0.37 -6.17
C ASN A 2 14.97 0.46 -5.53
N GLY A 3 14.82 1.74 -5.90
CA GLY A 3 13.92 2.67 -5.22
C GLY A 3 12.46 2.19 -5.14
N ASN A 4 11.93 1.61 -6.22
CA ASN A 4 10.56 1.08 -6.20
C ASN A 4 10.39 -0.11 -5.24
N ILE A 5 11.42 -0.96 -5.07
CA ILE A 5 11.37 -2.09 -4.14
C ILE A 5 11.41 -1.59 -2.70
N LEU A 6 12.28 -0.62 -2.41
CA LEU A 6 12.38 -0.01 -1.09
C LEU A 6 11.07 0.68 -0.68
N GLU A 7 10.49 1.49 -1.57
CA GLU A 7 9.19 2.14 -1.33
C GLU A 7 8.06 1.11 -1.12
N LEU A 8 8.09 -0.01 -1.84
CA LEU A 8 7.13 -1.10 -1.67
C LEU A 8 7.26 -1.76 -0.30
N ILE A 9 8.47 -2.08 0.15
CA ILE A 9 8.72 -2.65 1.48
C ILE A 9 8.25 -1.66 2.55
N GLU A 10 8.64 -0.39 2.44
CA GLU A 10 8.24 0.67 3.37
C GLU A 10 6.72 0.85 3.42
N THR A 11 6.01 0.64 2.31
CA THR A 11 4.53 0.72 2.30
C THR A 11 3.88 -0.43 3.08
N ILE A 12 4.49 -1.61 3.13
CA ILE A 12 3.98 -2.75 3.90
C ILE A 12 4.33 -2.60 5.38
N GLU A 13 5.57 -2.19 5.69
CA GLU A 13 6.07 -2.05 7.07
C GLU A 13 5.50 -0.82 7.80
N ASP A 14 5.33 0.30 7.08
CA ASP A 14 4.85 1.57 7.65
C ASP A 14 3.74 2.20 6.77
N PRO A 15 2.56 1.56 6.63
CA PRO A 15 1.46 2.13 5.86
C PRO A 15 0.89 3.38 6.53
N ASP A 16 0.34 4.29 5.73
CA ASP A 16 -0.51 5.37 6.25
C ASP A 16 -1.93 4.86 6.52
N VAL A 17 -2.42 3.97 5.63
CA VAL A 17 -3.78 3.42 5.68
C VAL A 17 -3.77 1.96 5.21
N ILE A 18 -4.56 1.12 5.87
CA ILE A 18 -4.88 -0.23 5.41
C ILE A 18 -6.37 -0.30 5.10
N THR A 19 -6.70 -0.80 3.91
CA THR A 19 -8.09 -0.98 3.45
C THR A 19 -8.33 -2.41 3.00
N LYS A 20 -9.59 -2.85 3.02
CA LYS A 20 -9.98 -4.16 2.52
C LYS A 20 -9.77 -4.28 1.01
N GLY A 21 -9.41 -5.48 0.55
CA GLY A 21 -9.42 -5.91 -0.83
C GLY A 21 -10.82 -6.16 -1.40
N VAL A 22 -10.90 -6.89 -2.52
CA VAL A 22 -12.13 -7.46 -3.07
C VAL A 22 -12.51 -8.71 -2.29
N GLY A 23 -11.54 -9.58 -2.00
CA GLY A 23 -11.70 -10.77 -1.18
C GLY A 23 -11.10 -10.59 0.22
N ASP A 24 -10.21 -11.51 0.58
CA ASP A 24 -9.49 -11.54 1.86
C ASP A 24 -8.12 -10.84 1.80
N GLU A 25 -7.75 -10.24 0.66
CA GLU A 25 -6.52 -9.48 0.56
C GLU A 25 -6.58 -8.14 1.28
N LEU A 26 -5.43 -7.66 1.76
CA LEU A 26 -5.25 -6.35 2.36
C LEU A 26 -4.61 -5.40 1.35
N ARG A 27 -4.89 -4.10 1.49
CA ARG A 27 -4.27 -3.05 0.69
C ARG A 27 -3.63 -2.00 1.59
N CYS A 28 -2.30 -2.01 1.64
CA CYS A 28 -1.51 -0.96 2.28
C CYS A 28 -1.34 0.22 1.33
N ILE A 29 -1.49 1.43 1.85
CA ILE A 29 -1.35 2.67 1.10
C ILE A 29 -0.41 3.60 1.85
N ARG A 30 0.59 4.13 1.15
CA ARG A 30 1.52 5.14 1.69
C ARG A 30 1.73 6.28 0.70
N PHE A 31 1.80 7.50 1.20
CA PHE A 31 2.13 8.66 0.39
C PHE A 31 3.64 8.94 0.38
N PHE A 32 4.20 9.04 -0.82
CA PHE A 32 5.58 9.45 -1.03
C PHE A 32 5.61 10.84 -1.65
N ALA A 33 6.12 11.81 -0.90
CA ALA A 33 6.27 13.19 -1.38
C ALA A 33 7.29 13.30 -2.52
N ARG A 34 8.28 12.39 -2.57
CA ARG A 34 9.33 12.36 -3.60
C ARG A 34 9.41 10.96 -4.20
N THR A 35 9.03 10.85 -5.47
CA THR A 35 9.35 9.71 -6.34
C THR A 35 9.90 10.25 -7.66
N HIS A 36 10.46 9.39 -8.50
CA HIS A 36 10.87 9.77 -9.86
C HIS A 36 9.72 10.28 -10.75
N LEU A 37 8.46 10.10 -10.32
CA LEU A 37 7.25 10.59 -11.00
C LEU A 37 6.58 11.76 -10.25
N GLY A 38 7.31 12.40 -9.32
CA GLY A 38 6.76 13.39 -8.38
C GLY A 38 5.97 12.75 -7.23
N PRO A 39 5.17 13.52 -6.48
CA PRO A 39 4.39 12.99 -5.37
C PRO A 39 3.37 11.94 -5.83
N LYS A 40 3.35 10.79 -5.15
CA LYS A 40 2.46 9.66 -5.47
C LYS A 40 2.06 8.91 -4.22
N HIS A 41 0.88 8.32 -4.25
CA HIS A 41 0.55 7.23 -3.34
C HIS A 41 1.03 5.93 -3.95
N LEU A 42 1.64 5.05 -3.16
CA LEU A 42 1.89 3.67 -3.52
C LEU A 42 0.81 2.83 -2.83
N MET A 43 0.09 2.02 -3.60
CA MET A 43 -0.81 1.00 -3.06
C MET A 43 -0.21 -0.36 -3.32
N VAL A 44 -0.15 -1.18 -2.28
CA VAL A 44 0.33 -2.56 -2.33
C VAL A 44 -0.80 -3.47 -1.85
N ALA A 45 -1.26 -4.35 -2.73
CA ALA A 45 -2.21 -5.41 -2.38
C ALA A 45 -1.46 -6.70 -2.12
N TYR A 46 -1.74 -7.34 -0.98
CA TYR A 46 -1.08 -8.56 -0.56
C TYR A 46 -2.05 -9.46 0.21
N LYS A 47 -1.70 -10.74 0.27
CA LYS A 47 -2.41 -11.74 1.05
C LYS A 47 -1.45 -12.37 2.05
N GLU A 48 -1.85 -12.38 3.31
CA GLU A 48 -1.17 -13.12 4.36
C GLU A 48 -1.70 -14.56 4.37
N LEU A 49 -0.80 -15.54 4.37
CA LEU A 49 -1.12 -16.96 4.49
C LEU A 49 -0.92 -17.45 5.93
N THR A 50 0.10 -16.91 6.59
CA THR A 50 0.38 -17.11 8.02
C THR A 50 0.95 -15.80 8.59
N THR A 51 1.29 -15.77 9.88
CA THR A 51 1.92 -14.58 10.50
C THR A 51 3.26 -14.19 9.89
N ASN A 52 3.97 -15.12 9.22
CA ASN A 52 5.29 -14.90 8.65
C ASN A 52 5.37 -15.25 7.15
N ASP A 53 4.22 -15.47 6.50
CA ASP A 53 4.18 -15.90 5.10
C ASP A 53 3.02 -15.25 4.36
N GLY A 54 3.22 -15.00 3.08
CA GLY A 54 2.28 -14.29 2.24
C GLY A 54 2.92 -13.91 0.90
N PHE A 55 2.14 -13.22 0.08
CA PHE A 55 2.63 -12.75 -1.20
C PHE A 55 1.98 -11.43 -1.60
N ILE A 56 2.74 -10.64 -2.36
CA ILE A 56 2.25 -9.43 -3.00
C ILE A 56 1.51 -9.83 -4.26
N ILE A 57 0.28 -9.38 -4.39
CA ILE A 57 -0.55 -9.58 -5.59
C ILE A 57 -0.19 -8.52 -6.62
N THR A 58 -0.18 -7.25 -6.22
CA THR A 58 0.16 -6.13 -7.10
C THR A 58 0.60 -4.90 -6.31
N ALA A 59 1.40 -4.04 -6.94
CA ALA A 59 1.77 -2.74 -6.41
C ALA A 59 1.80 -1.71 -7.53
N TYR A 60 1.24 -0.52 -7.30
CA TYR A 60 1.32 0.57 -8.26
C TYR A 60 1.25 1.95 -7.62
N LYS A 61 1.87 2.92 -8.31
CA LYS A 61 1.80 4.33 -7.96
C LYS A 61 0.58 4.98 -8.57
N THR A 62 -0.07 5.89 -7.83
CA THR A 62 -1.21 6.65 -8.32
C THR A 62 -1.27 8.04 -7.70
N SER A 63 -1.76 9.01 -8.46
CA SER A 63 -2.16 10.32 -7.93
C SER A 63 -3.62 10.33 -7.45
N ARG A 64 -4.41 9.28 -7.74
CA ARG A 64 -5.86 9.24 -7.53
C ARG A 64 -6.24 8.53 -6.22
N VAL A 65 -5.92 9.14 -5.08
CA VAL A 65 -6.16 8.56 -3.74
C VAL A 65 -7.64 8.24 -3.45
N ARG A 66 -8.59 9.02 -4.00
CA ARG A 66 -10.03 8.81 -3.77
C ARG A 66 -10.51 7.40 -4.14
N ARG A 67 -9.93 6.79 -5.18
CA ARG A 67 -10.28 5.41 -5.59
C ARG A 67 -9.69 4.35 -4.67
N LEU A 68 -8.60 4.67 -3.97
CA LEU A 68 -8.01 3.78 -2.98
C LEU A 68 -8.86 3.78 -1.71
N MET A 69 -9.26 4.98 -1.27
CA MET A 69 -10.02 5.22 -0.04
C MET A 69 -11.52 4.94 -0.16
N SER A 70 -12.02 4.54 -1.33
CA SER A 70 -13.45 4.22 -1.51
C SER A 70 -13.84 2.84 -0.96
N ARG A 71 -12.89 2.10 -0.38
CA ARG A 71 -13.14 0.82 0.27
C ARG A 71 -13.10 0.97 1.78
N GLU A 72 -13.64 -0.02 2.47
CA GLU A 72 -13.60 -0.10 3.92
C GLU A 72 -12.17 0.06 4.45
N ILE A 73 -11.98 1.02 5.36
CA ILE A 73 -10.73 1.27 6.05
C ILE A 73 -10.68 0.33 7.25
N ILE A 74 -9.66 -0.52 7.29
CA ILE A 74 -9.43 -1.46 8.38
C ILE A 74 -8.60 -0.78 9.47
N TRP A 75 -7.64 0.06 9.05
CA TRP A 75 -6.76 0.75 9.95
C TRP A 75 -6.22 2.04 9.32
N THR A 76 -5.97 3.05 10.15
CA THR A 76 -5.30 4.28 9.77
C THR A 76 -4.22 4.59 10.78
N LYS A 77 -3.07 5.05 10.31
CA LYS A 77 -2.00 5.53 11.17
C LYS A 77 -2.52 6.71 12.00
N GLN A 78 -2.35 6.63 13.32
CA GLN A 78 -2.63 7.77 14.19
C GLN A 78 -1.42 8.71 14.17
N ARG A 79 -1.70 10.02 14.16
CA ARG A 79 -0.67 11.07 14.15
C ARG A 79 -0.13 11.35 15.54
#